data_AF-A0A0U1DA43-F1
#
_entry.id   AF-A0A0U1DA43-F1
#
_cell.length_a   1.000
_cell.length_b   1.000
_cell.length_c   1.000
_cell.angle_alpha   90.00
_cell.angle_beta   90.00
_cell.angle_gamma   90.00
#
_symmetry.space_group_name_H-M   'P 1'
#
loop_
_entity.id
_entity.type
_entity.pdbx_description
1 polymer ?
#
loop_
_entity_poly.entity_id
_entity_poly.type
_entity_poly.pdbx_seq_one_letter_code
_entity_poly.pdbx_strand_id
1 'polypeptide(L)'
;MLPEEVQGIRAFGSESELKALADVITDHLQLMRNKHAITLEHLRMGALKGIILDADGSELLNLYNEFEITPKVVNFALGTATTDVKRKCLEVLRHIEDNLSGEYMTGIHALISPEFFDALTSHTKVKEAYERWQEGAALRNDMRSGFTFCGITFEEYRGQATDPEGTVRRFIEKDTGHCFPLGTASTFTTYFAPADFNETVNTLGQPLYAKQEPRRFDRGTDLHTQSNPLPMCHRPGVLVKVAIA
;
A
#
# COMPACT_ATOMS: atom_id res chain seq x y z
N MET A 1 -26.78 -11.72 6.36
CA MET A 1 -28.04 -11.04 6.02
C MET A 1 -29.18 -11.63 6.82
N LEU A 2 -29.83 -10.83 7.65
CA LEU A 2 -31.09 -11.20 8.32
C LEU A 2 -32.26 -10.57 7.56
N PRO A 3 -33.46 -11.19 7.56
CA PRO A 3 -34.65 -10.63 6.90
C PRO A 3 -35.02 -9.21 7.37
N GLU A 4 -34.72 -8.89 8.62
CA GLU A 4 -34.95 -7.58 9.23
C GLU A 4 -34.10 -6.47 8.60
N GLU A 5 -32.91 -6.79 8.06
CA GLU A 5 -32.01 -5.81 7.42
C GLU A 5 -32.52 -5.33 6.05
N VAL A 6 -33.49 -6.03 5.45
CA VAL A 6 -34.11 -5.65 4.17
C VAL A 6 -35.46 -4.96 4.40
N GLN A 7 -36.04 -5.12 5.59
CA GLN A 7 -37.36 -4.60 5.92
C GLN A 7 -37.31 -3.07 6.10
N GLY A 8 -38.00 -2.34 5.24
CA GLY A 8 -38.18 -0.89 5.36
C GLY A 8 -37.10 -0.01 4.73
N ILE A 9 -36.09 -0.59 4.07
CA ILE A 9 -35.09 0.18 3.32
C ILE A 9 -35.65 0.52 1.93
N ARG A 10 -35.69 1.81 1.60
CA ARG A 10 -36.15 2.31 0.29
C ARG A 10 -35.00 2.34 -0.72
N ALA A 11 -35.30 2.08 -1.99
CA ALA A 11 -34.33 2.19 -3.08
C ALA A 11 -33.89 3.66 -3.27
N PHE A 12 -32.62 3.87 -3.59
CA PHE A 12 -32.09 5.21 -3.84
C PHE A 12 -32.78 5.85 -5.06
N GLY A 13 -33.40 7.02 -4.90
CA GLY A 13 -34.13 7.71 -5.95
C GLY A 13 -35.63 7.37 -6.06
N SER A 14 -36.18 6.54 -5.16
CA SER A 14 -37.60 6.21 -5.10
C SER A 14 -38.16 6.38 -3.68
N GLU A 15 -39.32 7.04 -3.56
CA GLU A 15 -40.02 7.17 -2.27
C GLU A 15 -40.89 5.96 -1.95
N SER A 16 -41.18 5.10 -2.93
CA SER A 16 -42.18 4.03 -2.85
C SER A 16 -41.62 2.61 -3.02
N GLU A 17 -40.43 2.44 -3.60
CA GLU A 17 -39.87 1.12 -3.86
C GLU A 17 -38.97 0.65 -2.72
N LEU A 18 -39.25 -0.55 -2.23
CA LEU A 18 -38.38 -1.24 -1.28
C LEU A 18 -37.12 -1.70 -2.03
N LYS A 19 -35.97 -1.53 -1.38
CA LYS A 19 -34.69 -1.99 -1.91
C LYS A 19 -34.74 -3.51 -2.09
N ALA A 20 -34.34 -3.98 -3.28
CA ALA A 20 -34.35 -5.41 -3.55
C ALA A 20 -33.32 -6.13 -2.66
N LEU A 21 -33.64 -7.34 -2.21
CA LEU A 21 -32.72 -8.20 -1.46
C LEU A 21 -31.35 -8.33 -2.17
N ALA A 22 -31.35 -8.37 -3.50
CA ALA A 22 -30.15 -8.44 -4.33
C ALA A 22 -29.24 -7.20 -4.19
N ASP A 23 -29.80 -6.00 -4.02
CA ASP A 23 -29.03 -4.76 -3.88
C ASP A 23 -28.34 -4.72 -2.51
N VAL A 24 -29.04 -5.16 -1.46
CA VAL A 24 -28.45 -5.22 -0.11
C VAL A 24 -27.31 -6.25 -0.07
N ILE A 25 -27.50 -7.42 -0.69
CA ILE A 25 -26.42 -8.42 -0.84
C ILE A 25 -25.21 -7.83 -1.59
N THR A 26 -25.45 -7.09 -2.68
CA THR A 26 -24.39 -6.46 -3.46
C THR A 26 -23.60 -5.45 -2.64
N ASP A 27 -24.27 -4.63 -1.82
CA ASP A 27 -23.60 -3.67 -0.93
C ASP A 27 -22.73 -4.36 0.12
N HIS A 28 -23.22 -5.44 0.73
CA HIS A 28 -22.42 -6.22 1.68
C HIS A 28 -21.20 -6.86 1.02
N LEU A 29 -21.35 -7.42 -0.18
CA LEU A 29 -20.23 -7.96 -0.95
C LEU A 29 -19.22 -6.86 -1.31
N GLN A 30 -19.70 -5.66 -1.67
CA GLN A 30 -18.82 -4.52 -1.94
C GLN A 30 -18.07 -4.07 -0.69
N LEU A 31 -18.72 -4.03 0.47
CA LEU A 31 -18.07 -3.73 1.76
C LEU A 31 -16.99 -4.77 2.08
N MET A 32 -17.29 -6.06 1.93
CA MET A 32 -16.32 -7.14 2.15
C MET A 32 -15.14 -7.03 1.17
N ARG A 33 -15.39 -6.74 -0.10
CA ARG A 33 -14.34 -6.50 -1.10
C ARG A 33 -13.44 -5.32 -0.72
N ASN A 34 -14.03 -4.23 -0.23
CA ASN A 34 -13.24 -3.07 0.21
C ASN A 34 -12.35 -3.43 1.41
N LYS A 35 -12.83 -4.27 2.34
CA LYS A 35 -12.00 -4.77 3.45
C LYS A 35 -10.84 -5.62 2.96
N HIS A 36 -11.08 -6.56 2.03
CA HIS A 36 -10.02 -7.36 1.41
C HIS A 36 -8.98 -6.48 0.68
N ALA A 37 -9.41 -5.41 0.02
CA ALA A 37 -8.50 -4.47 -0.64
C ALA A 37 -7.59 -3.72 0.36
N ILE A 38 -8.14 -3.32 1.51
CA ILE A 38 -7.35 -2.69 2.59
C ILE A 38 -6.32 -3.68 3.16
N THR A 39 -6.72 -4.92 3.39
CA THR A 39 -5.79 -5.97 3.84
C THR A 39 -4.69 -6.23 2.82
N LEU A 40 -5.03 -6.32 1.53
CA LEU A 40 -4.05 -6.50 0.46
C LEU A 40 -3.06 -5.34 0.40
N GLU A 41 -3.53 -4.11 0.55
CA GLU A 41 -2.68 -2.92 0.62
C GLU A 41 -1.72 -2.98 1.81
N HIS A 42 -2.21 -3.38 2.98
CA HIS A 42 -1.38 -3.57 4.17
C HIS A 42 -0.26 -4.60 3.94
N LEU A 43 -0.59 -5.74 3.32
CA LEU A 43 0.39 -6.79 2.99
C LEU A 43 1.41 -6.31 1.94
N ARG A 44 0.98 -5.53 0.94
CA ARG A 44 1.88 -4.93 -0.06
C ARG A 44 2.85 -3.93 0.56
N MET A 45 2.38 -3.14 1.52
CA MET A 45 3.25 -2.25 2.30
C MET A 45 4.28 -3.04 3.11
N GLY A 46 3.93 -4.21 3.64
CA GLY A 46 4.88 -5.15 4.23
C GLY A 46 5.95 -5.59 3.22
N ALA A 47 5.53 -6.04 2.04
CA ALA A 47 6.45 -6.47 0.99
C ALA A 47 7.42 -5.36 0.53
N LEU A 48 6.98 -4.10 0.50
CA LEU A 48 7.83 -2.92 0.23
C LEU A 48 8.82 -2.61 1.35
N LYS A 49 8.58 -3.12 2.56
CA LYS A 49 9.53 -3.09 3.67
C LYS A 49 10.45 -4.30 3.69
N GLY A 50 10.27 -5.27 2.79
CA GLY A 50 11.00 -6.54 2.82
C GLY A 50 10.52 -7.50 3.91
N ILE A 51 9.35 -7.25 4.51
CA ILE A 51 8.81 -8.05 5.63
C ILE A 51 7.43 -8.56 5.24
N ILE A 52 7.25 -9.87 5.26
CA ILE A 52 5.95 -10.51 5.08
C ILE A 52 5.31 -10.64 6.46
N LEU A 53 4.12 -10.05 6.60
CA LEU A 53 3.34 -10.10 7.83
C LEU A 53 2.30 -11.21 7.76
N ASP A 54 2.01 -11.82 8.90
CA ASP A 54 0.89 -12.75 9.06
C ASP A 54 -0.43 -11.98 9.29
N ALA A 55 -1.55 -12.70 9.30
CA ALA A 55 -2.90 -12.16 9.48
C ALA A 55 -3.10 -11.42 10.81
N ASP A 56 -2.31 -11.74 11.84
CA ASP A 56 -2.31 -11.07 13.14
C ASP A 56 -1.36 -9.85 13.22
N GLY A 57 -0.67 -9.54 12.11
CA GLY A 57 0.31 -8.47 12.02
C GLY A 57 1.67 -8.80 12.63
N SER A 58 1.91 -10.06 13.02
CA SER A 58 3.23 -10.55 13.39
C SER A 58 4.13 -10.73 12.17
N GLU A 59 5.45 -10.72 12.38
CA GLU A 59 6.42 -11.00 11.32
C GLU A 59 6.42 -12.49 10.99
N LEU A 60 5.95 -12.82 9.78
CA LEU A 60 5.96 -14.20 9.26
C LEU A 60 7.32 -14.54 8.66
N LEU A 61 7.84 -13.65 7.81
CA LEU A 61 9.11 -13.85 7.13
C LEU A 61 9.79 -12.51 6.82
N ASN A 62 11.06 -12.40 7.18
CA ASN A 62 11.89 -11.26 6.82
C ASN A 62 12.79 -11.63 5.64
N LEU A 63 12.54 -11.01 4.49
CA LEU A 63 13.25 -11.30 3.26
C LEU A 63 14.74 -10.90 3.34
N TYR A 64 15.10 -9.91 4.16
CA TYR A 64 16.51 -9.56 4.36
C TYR A 64 17.29 -10.68 5.07
N ASN A 65 16.67 -11.32 6.06
CA ASN A 65 17.29 -12.44 6.77
C ASN A 65 17.39 -13.66 5.87
N GLU A 66 16.32 -13.97 5.11
CA GLU A 66 16.27 -15.14 4.24
C GLU A 66 17.26 -15.05 3.06
N PHE A 67 17.41 -13.85 2.47
CA PHE A 67 18.35 -13.63 1.37
C PHE A 67 19.75 -13.17 1.83
N GLU A 68 19.99 -13.07 3.14
CA GLU A 68 21.24 -12.58 3.73
C GLU A 68 21.65 -11.17 3.22
N ILE A 69 20.67 -10.30 3.01
CA ILE A 69 20.86 -8.94 2.48
C ILE A 69 20.79 -7.93 3.64
N THR A 70 21.78 -7.06 3.76
CA THR A 70 21.72 -5.97 4.74
C THR A 70 20.76 -4.87 4.27
N PRO A 71 19.74 -4.48 5.05
CA PRO A 71 18.80 -3.43 4.65
C PRO A 71 19.51 -2.09 4.53
N LYS A 72 19.32 -1.40 3.39
CA LYS A 72 19.91 -0.08 3.18
C LYS A 72 19.03 1.00 3.80
N VAL A 73 19.63 1.77 4.70
CA VAL A 73 19.02 2.99 5.25
C VAL A 73 19.82 4.20 4.77
N VAL A 74 19.14 5.14 4.12
CA VAL A 74 19.71 6.44 3.73
C VAL A 74 19.14 7.52 4.63
N ASN A 75 20.01 8.07 5.45
CA ASN A 75 19.65 9.22 6.26
C ASN A 75 19.81 10.52 5.46
N PHE A 76 18.73 11.28 5.32
CA PHE A 76 18.67 12.54 4.59
C PHE A 76 19.11 13.75 5.41
N ALA A 77 19.26 13.63 6.75
CA ALA A 77 19.71 14.71 7.63
C ALA A 77 19.03 16.07 7.35
N LEU A 78 17.70 16.05 7.19
CA LEU A 78 16.91 17.21 6.76
C LEU A 78 16.81 18.29 7.86
N GLY A 79 17.22 17.97 9.09
CA GLY A 79 17.37 18.96 10.16
C GLY A 79 18.59 19.88 9.98
N THR A 80 19.53 19.55 9.10
CA THR A 80 20.76 20.32 8.88
C THR A 80 20.69 21.11 7.58
N ALA A 81 20.62 22.45 7.67
CA ALA A 81 20.44 23.33 6.50
C ALA A 81 21.55 23.25 5.44
N THR A 82 22.73 22.73 5.79
CA THR A 82 23.86 22.55 4.88
C THR A 82 23.86 21.19 4.18
N THR A 83 22.89 20.31 4.47
CA THR A 83 22.85 18.98 3.88
C THR A 83 22.65 19.05 2.37
N ASP A 84 23.49 18.29 1.66
CA ASP A 84 23.34 18.06 0.23
C ASP A 84 22.28 16.98 -0.02
N VAL A 85 21.02 17.42 -0.10
CA VAL A 85 19.86 16.56 -0.38
C VAL A 85 19.99 15.88 -1.75
N LYS A 86 20.59 16.55 -2.75
CA LYS A 86 20.81 15.97 -4.08
C LYS A 86 21.75 14.78 -4.01
N ARG A 87 22.84 14.88 -3.25
CA ARG A 87 23.77 13.76 -3.03
C ARG A 87 23.07 12.58 -2.35
N LYS A 88 22.14 12.83 -1.44
CA LYS A 88 21.33 11.79 -0.78
C LYS A 88 20.36 11.10 -1.73
N CYS A 89 19.68 11.85 -2.59
CA CYS A 89 18.89 11.24 -3.67
C CYS A 89 19.76 10.37 -4.58
N LEU A 90 20.91 10.88 -5.02
CA LEU A 90 21.83 10.11 -5.87
C LEU A 90 22.37 8.84 -5.19
N GLU A 91 22.55 8.86 -3.86
CA GLU A 91 22.91 7.67 -3.08
C GLU A 91 21.82 6.58 -3.19
N VAL A 92 20.54 6.98 -3.08
CA VAL A 92 19.40 6.06 -3.26
C VAL A 92 19.34 5.52 -4.68
N LEU A 93 19.43 6.41 -5.69
CA LEU A 93 19.39 6.01 -7.10
C LEU A 93 20.48 4.98 -7.44
N ARG A 94 21.73 5.28 -7.09
CA ARG A 94 22.86 4.38 -7.34
C ARG A 94 22.69 3.04 -6.64
N HIS A 95 22.23 3.04 -5.40
CA HIS A 95 22.01 1.79 -4.68
C HIS A 95 20.95 0.92 -5.35
N ILE A 96 19.84 1.51 -5.81
CA ILE A 96 18.79 0.76 -6.52
C ILE A 96 19.33 0.25 -7.86
N GLU A 97 20.05 1.10 -8.62
CA GLU A 97 20.67 0.72 -9.90
C GLU A 97 21.65 -0.44 -9.75
N ASP A 98 22.53 -0.40 -8.75
CA ASP A 98 23.51 -1.46 -8.48
C ASP A 98 22.84 -2.79 -8.10
N ASN A 99 21.66 -2.74 -7.46
CA ASN A 99 20.93 -3.92 -6.99
C ASN A 99 19.87 -4.45 -7.97
N LEU A 100 19.59 -3.78 -9.10
CA LEU A 100 18.64 -4.26 -10.11
C LEU A 100 19.07 -5.59 -10.75
N SER A 101 20.37 -5.90 -10.78
CA SER A 101 20.92 -7.21 -11.18
C SER A 101 20.33 -7.78 -12.48
N GLY A 102 20.28 -6.97 -13.54
CA GLY A 102 19.77 -7.37 -14.87
C GLY A 102 18.29 -7.06 -15.13
N GLU A 103 17.58 -6.46 -14.16
CA GLU A 103 16.23 -5.93 -14.33
C GLU A 103 16.28 -4.47 -14.85
N TYR A 104 15.20 -3.99 -15.47
CA TYR A 104 15.06 -2.58 -15.85
C TYR A 104 14.11 -1.86 -14.90
N MET A 105 14.24 -0.54 -14.78
CA MET A 105 13.28 0.31 -14.09
C MET A 105 12.96 1.53 -14.94
N THR A 106 11.75 2.08 -14.78
CA THR A 106 11.33 3.32 -15.45
C THR A 106 11.52 4.56 -14.57
N GLY A 107 11.61 4.37 -13.26
CA GLY A 107 11.82 5.44 -12.28
C GLY A 107 11.83 4.89 -10.87
N ILE A 108 12.09 5.76 -9.88
CA ILE A 108 12.05 5.41 -8.46
C ILE A 108 10.94 6.19 -7.79
N HIS A 109 10.13 5.49 -7.02
CA HIS A 109 9.05 6.06 -6.23
C HIS A 109 9.36 5.90 -4.76
N ALA A 110 8.99 6.90 -3.97
CA ALA A 110 9.23 6.96 -2.55
C ALA A 110 7.92 7.30 -1.83
N LEU A 111 7.41 6.35 -1.06
CA LEU A 111 6.30 6.59 -0.15
C LEU A 111 6.87 7.10 1.16
N ILE A 112 6.50 8.32 1.56
CA ILE A 112 7.07 9.02 2.72
C ILE A 112 5.98 9.45 3.70
N SER A 113 6.36 9.58 4.96
CA SER A 113 5.48 10.12 6.00
C SER A 113 5.22 11.62 5.78
N PRO A 114 4.10 12.16 6.28
CA PRO A 114 3.80 13.60 6.19
C PRO A 114 4.92 14.47 6.75
N GLU A 115 5.51 14.05 7.88
CA GLU A 115 6.58 14.77 8.55
C GLU A 115 7.87 14.82 7.71
N PHE A 116 8.16 13.73 6.97
CA PHE A 116 9.28 13.70 6.03
C PHE A 116 9.01 14.60 4.82
N PHE A 117 7.78 14.61 4.29
CA PHE A 117 7.40 15.46 3.17
C PHE A 117 7.54 16.95 3.52
N ASP A 118 7.06 17.34 4.70
CA ASP A 118 7.18 18.71 5.20
C ASP A 118 8.65 19.11 5.40
N ALA A 119 9.47 18.22 5.97
CA ALA A 119 10.91 18.46 6.14
C ALA A 119 11.65 18.58 4.79
N LEU A 120 11.31 17.75 3.81
CA LEU A 120 11.92 17.76 2.48
C LEU A 120 11.59 19.05 1.73
N THR A 121 10.31 19.41 1.68
CA THR A 121 9.83 20.61 0.95
C THR A 121 10.20 21.91 1.66
N SER A 122 10.38 21.90 2.98
CA SER A 122 10.79 23.08 3.74
C SER A 122 12.29 23.37 3.69
N HIS A 123 13.12 22.39 3.31
CA HIS A 123 14.59 22.50 3.28
C HIS A 123 15.07 23.57 2.27
N THR A 124 16.03 24.40 2.69
CA THR A 124 16.54 25.55 1.91
C THR A 124 17.02 25.15 0.51
N LYS A 125 17.82 24.09 0.41
CA LYS A 125 18.32 23.58 -0.88
C LYS A 125 17.24 23.04 -1.81
N VAL A 126 16.15 22.50 -1.26
CA VAL A 126 15.04 22.00 -2.04
C VAL A 126 14.20 23.17 -2.54
N LYS A 127 13.91 24.16 -1.67
CA LYS A 127 13.25 25.41 -2.04
C LYS A 127 14.00 26.17 -3.13
N GLU A 128 15.30 26.40 -2.95
CA GLU A 128 16.16 27.08 -3.94
C GLU A 128 16.12 26.37 -5.30
N ALA A 129 16.14 25.04 -5.31
CA ALA A 129 16.06 24.25 -6.54
C ALA A 129 14.68 24.36 -7.20
N TYR A 130 13.60 24.37 -6.40
CA TYR A 130 12.23 24.40 -6.89
C TYR A 130 11.80 25.78 -7.40
N GLU A 131 12.16 26.84 -6.67
CA GLU A 131 11.94 28.24 -7.08
C GLU A 131 12.61 28.54 -8.43
N ARG A 132 13.79 27.96 -8.68
CA ARG A 132 14.52 28.11 -9.95
C ARG A 132 13.96 27.25 -11.09
N TRP A 133 13.28 26.14 -10.79
CA TRP A 133 12.85 25.16 -11.80
C TRP A 133 11.39 25.33 -12.24
N GLN A 134 10.52 25.86 -11.38
CA GLN A 134 9.07 25.78 -11.59
C GLN A 134 8.31 27.08 -11.27
N GLU A 135 8.76 28.24 -11.80
CA GLU A 135 8.16 29.59 -11.68
C GLU A 135 6.64 29.57 -11.41
N GLY A 136 6.24 29.48 -10.13
CA GLY A 136 4.84 29.55 -9.67
C GLY A 136 3.91 28.35 -9.93
N ALA A 137 4.38 27.19 -10.40
CA ALA A 137 3.53 25.98 -10.52
C ALA A 137 3.34 25.24 -9.19
N ALA A 138 4.39 25.24 -8.35
CA ALA A 138 4.40 24.64 -7.02
C ALA A 138 3.36 25.24 -6.06
N LEU A 139 3.04 26.53 -6.23
CA LEU A 139 2.08 27.26 -5.40
C LEU A 139 0.61 26.98 -5.77
N ARG A 140 0.36 26.32 -6.91
CA ARG A 140 -0.99 26.13 -7.46
C ARG A 140 -1.51 24.68 -7.36
N ASN A 141 -0.62 23.69 -7.25
CA ASN A 141 -0.98 22.27 -7.26
C ASN A 141 -0.67 21.59 -5.92
N ASP A 142 -1.53 20.66 -5.49
CA ASP A 142 -1.25 19.79 -4.34
C ASP A 142 -0.14 18.78 -4.69
N MET A 143 1.07 19.10 -4.25
CA MET A 143 2.29 18.36 -4.56
C MET A 143 2.43 17.04 -3.77
N ARG A 144 1.53 16.79 -2.81
CA ARG A 144 1.56 15.58 -1.96
C ARG A 144 1.37 14.29 -2.76
N SER A 145 0.69 14.38 -3.90
CA SER A 145 0.41 13.25 -4.79
C SER A 145 1.59 12.83 -5.69
N GLY A 146 2.69 13.60 -5.71
CA GLY A 146 3.85 13.28 -6.54
C GLY A 146 4.84 14.42 -6.70
N PHE A 147 5.73 14.61 -5.72
CA PHE A 147 6.84 15.55 -5.76
C PHE A 147 8.08 14.91 -6.38
N THR A 148 8.43 15.29 -7.61
CA THR A 148 9.64 14.76 -8.25
C THR A 148 10.87 15.62 -7.91
N PHE A 149 11.89 15.01 -7.29
CA PHE A 149 13.15 15.68 -6.97
C PHE A 149 14.35 14.77 -7.21
N CYS A 150 15.31 15.27 -8.00
CA CYS A 150 16.58 14.58 -8.32
C CYS A 150 16.43 13.12 -8.79
N GLY A 151 15.38 12.80 -9.56
CA GLY A 151 15.14 11.46 -10.12
C GLY A 151 14.30 10.52 -9.25
N ILE A 152 13.80 10.99 -8.11
CA ILE A 152 12.88 10.26 -7.22
C ILE A 152 11.55 10.99 -7.18
N THR A 153 10.45 10.26 -7.33
CA THR A 153 9.10 10.77 -7.09
C THR A 153 8.70 10.46 -5.66
N PHE A 154 8.52 11.50 -4.85
CA PHE A 154 8.09 11.40 -3.46
C PHE A 154 6.57 11.60 -3.37
N GLU A 155 5.88 10.70 -2.70
CA GLU A 155 4.43 10.77 -2.47
C GLU A 155 4.16 10.66 -0.96
N GLU A 156 3.32 11.58 -0.45
CA GLU A 156 2.86 11.52 0.94
C GLU A 156 1.88 10.37 1.10
N TYR A 157 2.25 9.39 1.91
CA TYR A 157 1.44 8.21 2.15
C TYR A 157 0.80 8.24 3.54
N ARG A 158 -0.54 8.33 3.58
CA ARG A 158 -1.33 8.42 4.81
C ARG A 158 -2.07 7.13 5.17
N GLY A 159 -1.70 6.00 4.55
CA GLY A 159 -2.33 4.71 4.81
C GLY A 159 -2.18 4.29 6.27
N GLN A 160 -3.31 3.97 6.90
CA GLN A 160 -3.43 3.54 8.28
C GLN A 160 -4.44 2.39 8.35
N ALA A 161 -4.17 1.42 9.20
CA ALA A 161 -5.14 0.41 9.59
C ALA A 161 -5.47 0.56 11.07
N THR A 162 -6.72 0.25 11.41
CA THR A 162 -7.16 0.16 12.80
C THR A 162 -7.28 -1.31 13.15
N ASP A 163 -6.55 -1.74 14.18
CA ASP A 163 -6.66 -3.09 14.71
C ASP A 163 -8.05 -3.36 15.32
N PRO A 164 -8.45 -4.62 15.52
CA PRO A 164 -9.69 -4.98 16.22
C PRO A 164 -9.83 -4.32 17.60
N GLU A 165 -8.71 -4.07 18.29
CA GLU A 165 -8.63 -3.41 19.60
C GLU A 165 -8.72 -1.87 19.52
N GLY A 166 -8.86 -1.30 18.32
CA GLY A 166 -8.99 0.16 18.10
C GLY A 166 -7.66 0.92 18.02
N THR A 167 -6.53 0.21 18.04
CA THR A 167 -5.20 0.83 17.89
C THR A 167 -4.96 1.17 16.42
N VAL A 168 -4.65 2.44 16.13
CA VAL A 168 -4.36 2.89 14.77
C VAL A 168 -2.87 2.70 14.47
N ARG A 169 -2.56 1.81 13.52
CA ARG A 169 -1.20 1.57 13.02
C ARG A 169 -1.01 2.28 11.69
N ARG A 170 0.00 3.17 11.64
CA ARG A 170 0.46 3.78 10.39
C ARG A 170 1.28 2.78 9.59
N PHE A 171 1.07 2.70 8.29
CA PHE A 171 1.88 1.81 7.44
C PHE A 171 3.29 2.34 7.25
N ILE A 172 3.50 3.65 7.35
CA ILE A 172 4.84 4.27 7.34
C ILE A 172 5.08 4.93 8.69
N GLU A 173 6.24 4.65 9.27
CA GLU A 173 6.65 5.24 10.54
C GLU A 173 6.88 6.74 10.38
N LYS A 174 6.68 7.48 11.47
CA LYS A 174 6.95 8.92 11.51
C LYS A 174 8.41 9.19 11.11
N ASP A 175 8.64 10.25 10.34
CA ASP A 175 9.97 10.72 9.94
C ASP A 175 10.74 9.73 9.02
N THR A 176 10.02 8.81 8.36
CA THR A 176 10.60 7.80 7.47
C THR A 176 9.87 7.70 6.13
N GLY A 177 10.48 6.97 5.21
CA GLY A 177 9.85 6.51 3.97
C GLY A 177 10.56 5.31 3.36
N HIS A 178 9.99 4.80 2.28
CA HIS A 178 10.51 3.64 1.56
C HIS A 178 10.58 3.96 0.07
N CYS A 179 11.79 3.84 -0.50
CA CYS A 179 12.04 3.99 -1.92
C CYS A 179 12.10 2.62 -2.59
N PHE A 180 11.50 2.53 -3.77
CA PHE A 180 11.47 1.32 -4.58
C PHE A 180 11.41 1.66 -6.08
N PRO A 181 11.92 0.78 -6.95
CA PRO A 181 11.85 0.99 -8.39
C PRO A 181 10.44 0.71 -8.95
N LEU A 182 10.03 1.53 -9.92
CA LEU A 182 8.83 1.32 -10.73
C LEU A 182 9.19 0.75 -12.11
N GLY A 183 8.21 0.10 -12.74
CA GLY A 183 8.34 -0.42 -14.09
C GLY A 183 9.32 -1.58 -14.24
N THR A 184 9.59 -2.31 -13.16
CA THR A 184 10.35 -3.55 -13.17
C THR A 184 9.50 -4.70 -13.71
N ALA A 185 10.11 -5.70 -14.37
CA ALA A 185 9.35 -6.83 -14.90
C ALA A 185 8.98 -7.85 -13.82
N SER A 186 9.90 -8.14 -12.89
CA SER A 186 9.75 -9.27 -11.97
C SER A 186 10.07 -8.98 -10.50
N THR A 187 10.30 -7.72 -10.13
CA THR A 187 10.72 -7.39 -8.74
C THR A 187 9.59 -7.56 -7.72
N PHE A 188 8.36 -7.19 -8.09
CA PHE A 188 7.20 -7.27 -7.22
C PHE A 188 6.14 -8.16 -7.85
N THR A 189 5.64 -9.14 -7.10
CA THR A 189 4.53 -10.00 -7.55
C THR A 189 3.58 -10.26 -6.39
N THR A 190 2.28 -10.29 -6.66
CA THR A 190 1.27 -10.77 -5.71
C THR A 190 0.81 -12.14 -6.17
N TYR A 191 1.11 -13.16 -5.38
CA TYR A 191 0.60 -14.51 -5.60
C TYR A 191 -0.76 -14.67 -4.92
N PHE A 192 -1.65 -15.46 -5.50
CA PHE A 192 -2.93 -15.80 -4.89
C PHE A 192 -3.03 -17.32 -4.76
N ALA A 193 -3.33 -17.78 -3.55
CA ALA A 193 -3.66 -19.18 -3.31
C ALA A 193 -5.17 -19.42 -3.55
N PRO A 194 -5.57 -20.63 -3.98
CA PRO A 194 -6.98 -20.98 -4.08
C PRO A 194 -7.67 -20.94 -2.71
N ALA A 195 -8.99 -20.70 -2.74
CA ALA A 195 -9.85 -20.85 -1.58
C ALA A 195 -9.99 -22.33 -1.18
N ASP A 196 -10.31 -22.56 0.10
CA ASP A 196 -10.52 -23.88 0.68
C ASP A 196 -11.95 -24.43 0.46
N PHE A 197 -12.69 -23.88 -0.51
CA PHE A 197 -13.96 -24.48 -0.94
C PHE A 197 -13.69 -25.74 -1.76
N ASN A 198 -14.49 -26.78 -1.56
CA ASN A 198 -14.41 -28.04 -2.32
C ASN A 198 -14.37 -27.85 -3.85
N GLU A 199 -15.01 -26.79 -4.36
CA GLU A 199 -15.08 -26.45 -5.78
C GLU A 199 -13.80 -25.77 -6.31
N THR A 200 -13.01 -25.15 -5.43
CA THR A 200 -11.81 -24.38 -5.77
C THR A 200 -10.52 -25.10 -5.41
N VAL A 201 -10.59 -26.23 -4.70
CA VAL A 201 -9.44 -27.11 -4.46
C VAL A 201 -8.81 -27.52 -5.80
N ASN A 202 -7.47 -27.47 -5.89
CA ASN A 202 -6.69 -27.75 -7.10
C ASN A 202 -6.94 -26.81 -8.30
N THR A 203 -7.55 -25.65 -8.09
CA THR A 203 -7.68 -24.61 -9.13
C THR A 203 -6.64 -23.51 -8.97
N LEU A 204 -6.43 -22.71 -10.02
CA LEU A 204 -5.62 -21.50 -9.91
C LEU A 204 -6.26 -20.50 -8.94
N GLY A 205 -5.42 -19.89 -8.10
CA GLY A 205 -5.85 -18.89 -7.13
C GLY A 205 -6.44 -17.65 -7.80
N GLN A 206 -7.58 -17.19 -7.29
CA GLN A 206 -8.24 -15.98 -7.72
C GLN A 206 -8.09 -14.87 -6.67
N PRO A 207 -8.20 -13.59 -7.07
CA PRO A 207 -8.07 -12.47 -6.14
C PRO A 207 -9.12 -12.45 -5.03
N LEU A 208 -10.32 -12.96 -5.30
CA LEU A 208 -11.42 -12.95 -4.34
C LEU A 208 -12.40 -14.07 -4.70
N TYR A 209 -12.83 -14.81 -3.69
CA TYR A 209 -13.91 -15.78 -3.78
C TYR A 209 -15.08 -15.31 -2.92
N ALA A 210 -16.30 -15.58 -3.38
CA ALA A 210 -17.52 -15.26 -2.65
C ALA A 210 -18.51 -16.42 -2.76
N LYS A 211 -19.10 -16.83 -1.64
CA LYS A 211 -20.12 -17.86 -1.55
C LYS A 211 -21.31 -17.34 -0.76
N GLN A 212 -22.51 -17.72 -1.21
CA GLN A 212 -23.76 -17.40 -0.54
C GLN A 212 -24.42 -18.70 -0.12
N GLU A 213 -24.86 -18.78 1.13
CA GLU A 213 -25.58 -19.95 1.65
C GLU A 213 -26.89 -19.47 2.30
N PRO A 214 -28.06 -20.02 1.92
CA PRO A 214 -29.29 -19.73 2.65
C PRO A 214 -29.19 -20.29 4.07
N ARG A 215 -29.54 -19.48 5.05
CA ARG A 215 -29.63 -19.92 6.45
C ARG A 215 -30.71 -20.98 6.59
N ARG A 216 -30.61 -21.79 7.64
CA ARG A 216 -31.62 -22.80 7.97
C ARG A 216 -33.04 -22.20 7.96
N PHE A 217 -33.94 -22.84 7.23
CA PHE A 217 -35.33 -22.40 6.98
C PHE A 217 -35.47 -21.08 6.19
N ASP A 218 -34.50 -20.72 5.35
CA ASP A 218 -34.49 -19.49 4.54
C ASP A 218 -34.64 -18.21 5.37
N ARG A 219 -34.20 -18.25 6.64
CA ARG A 219 -34.25 -17.12 7.59
C ARG A 219 -33.07 -16.16 7.38
N GLY A 220 -32.72 -15.90 6.13
CA GLY A 220 -31.61 -15.04 5.73
C GLY A 220 -30.56 -15.75 4.88
N THR A 221 -29.50 -15.03 4.57
CA THR A 221 -28.40 -15.49 3.70
C THR A 221 -27.07 -15.17 4.36
N ASP A 222 -26.22 -16.19 4.50
CA ASP A 222 -24.83 -16.03 4.89
C ASP A 222 -23.98 -15.75 3.65
N LEU A 223 -23.13 -14.74 3.79
CA LEU A 223 -22.16 -14.35 2.77
C LEU A 223 -20.78 -14.66 3.32
N HIS A 224 -20.03 -15.46 2.60
CA HIS A 224 -18.66 -15.80 2.93
C HIS A 224 -17.75 -15.33 1.80
N THR A 225 -16.71 -14.56 2.12
CA THR A 225 -15.70 -14.13 1.15
C THR A 225 -14.32 -14.48 1.65
N GLN A 226 -13.46 -14.92 0.73
CA GLN A 226 -12.10 -15.35 1.05
C GLN A 226 -11.13 -14.81 0.00
N SER A 227 -9.95 -14.39 0.46
CA SER A 227 -8.84 -13.97 -0.38
C SER A 227 -7.55 -14.40 0.32
N ASN A 228 -6.67 -15.08 -0.41
CA ASN A 228 -5.40 -15.59 0.12
C ASN A 228 -4.21 -14.98 -0.67
N PRO A 229 -3.95 -13.66 -0.58
CA PRO A 229 -2.85 -13.01 -1.28
C PRO A 229 -1.52 -13.14 -0.54
N LEU A 230 -0.43 -13.28 -1.29
CA LEU A 230 0.94 -13.19 -0.81
C LEU A 230 1.72 -12.20 -1.70
N PRO A 231 1.73 -10.90 -1.36
CA PRO A 231 2.62 -9.93 -1.97
C PRO A 231 4.07 -10.22 -1.57
N MET A 232 4.98 -10.28 -2.55
CA MET A 232 6.39 -10.54 -2.32
C MET A 232 7.27 -9.60 -3.16
N CYS A 233 8.38 -9.18 -2.56
CA CYS A 233 9.50 -8.57 -3.27
C CYS A 233 10.56 -9.66 -3.54
N HIS A 234 10.78 -10.01 -4.80
CA HIS A 234 11.79 -11.00 -5.19
C HIS A 234 13.22 -10.51 -5.02
N ARG A 235 13.42 -9.18 -4.97
CA ARG A 235 14.73 -8.54 -4.84
C ARG A 235 14.69 -7.51 -3.72
N PRO A 236 14.74 -7.91 -2.45
CA PRO A 236 14.67 -6.95 -1.35
C PRO A 236 15.85 -5.97 -1.31
N GLY A 237 16.97 -6.28 -1.98
CA GLY A 237 18.12 -5.36 -2.12
C GLY A 237 17.83 -4.06 -2.89
N VAL A 238 16.73 -3.97 -3.65
CA VAL A 238 16.32 -2.71 -4.31
C VAL A 238 15.47 -1.81 -3.40
N LEU A 239 15.14 -2.26 -2.19
CA LEU A 239 14.34 -1.51 -1.24
C LEU A 239 15.25 -0.66 -0.37
N VAL A 240 14.95 0.63 -0.27
CA VAL A 240 15.75 1.58 0.53
C VAL A 240 14.85 2.29 1.52
N LYS A 241 15.15 2.17 2.81
CA LYS A 241 14.50 2.98 3.85
C LYS A 241 15.15 4.36 3.90
N VAL A 242 14.36 5.41 3.84
CA VAL A 242 14.82 6.80 4.03
C VAL A 242 14.35 7.34 5.38
N ALA A 243 15.15 8.17 6.02
CA ALA A 243 14.84 8.76 7.33
C ALA A 243 15.29 10.23 7.38
N ILE A 244 14.60 11.04 8.19
CA ILE A 244 14.90 12.47 8.37
C ILE A 244 16.25 12.70 9.07
N ALA A 245 16.58 11.87 10.08
CA ALA A 245 17.49 12.17 11.19
C ALA A 245 18.69 13.10 10.89
#